data_AF-A0A537Y9B6-F1
#
_entry.id   AF-A0A537Y9B6-F1
#
_cell.length_a   1.000
_cell.length_b   1.000
_cell.length_c   1.000
_cell.angle_alpha   90.00
_cell.angle_beta   90.00
_cell.angle_gamma   90.00
#
_symmetry.space_group_name_H-M   'P 1'
#
loop_
_entity.id
_entity.type
_entity.pdbx_description
1 polymer ?
#
loop_
_entity_poly.entity_id
_entity_poly.type
_entity_poly.pdbx_seq_one_letter_code
_entity_poly.pdbx_strand_id
1 'polypeptide(L)'
;MPYRYTNEEDGKHLRRYWTTACQNCSLKSQCTTGPERRITRWEHEHLLDVVQQRLDANPQAMRQCRETVEHPFGTMKARMGATHFLTKTLPKVTGEMALSVLAYNLTRVMNIVGTKPLMAAIVA
;
A
#
# COMPACT_ATOMS: atom_id res chain seq x y z
N MET A 1 -15.98 -18.99 16.21
CA MET A 1 -17.23 -18.41 15.64
C MET A 1 -17.60 -19.22 14.41
N PRO A 2 -18.89 -19.54 14.20
CA PRO A 2 -19.28 -20.38 13.07
C PRO A 2 -19.15 -19.61 11.75
N TYR A 3 -18.69 -20.31 10.72
CA TYR A 3 -18.74 -19.88 9.33
C TYR A 3 -20.20 -19.76 8.88
N ARG A 4 -20.49 -18.82 7.98
CA ARG A 4 -21.85 -18.57 7.50
C ARG A 4 -21.94 -18.58 5.99
N TYR A 5 -21.14 -17.76 5.33
CA TYR A 5 -21.05 -17.73 3.88
C TYR A 5 -19.75 -17.05 3.41
N THR A 6 -19.49 -17.17 2.11
CA THR A 6 -18.43 -16.45 1.40
C THR A 6 -19.08 -15.60 0.32
N ASN A 7 -18.69 -14.33 0.22
CA ASN A 7 -19.10 -13.45 -0.88
C ASN A 7 -17.86 -12.94 -1.62
N GLU A 8 -18.05 -12.51 -2.87
CA GLU A 8 -17.04 -11.78 -3.62
C GLU A 8 -17.34 -10.28 -3.55
N GLU A 9 -16.37 -9.50 -3.08
CA GLU A 9 -16.44 -8.03 -3.00
C GLU A 9 -15.13 -7.46 -3.56
N ASP A 10 -15.21 -6.55 -4.53
CA ASP A 10 -14.06 -5.95 -5.22
C ASP A 10 -13.03 -6.99 -5.75
N GLY A 11 -13.54 -8.13 -6.25
CA GLY A 11 -12.71 -9.24 -6.76
C GLY A 11 -12.00 -10.05 -5.66
N LYS A 12 -12.40 -9.92 -4.40
CA LYS A 12 -11.85 -10.69 -3.26
C LYS A 12 -12.91 -11.61 -2.67
N HIS A 13 -12.55 -12.88 -2.44
CA HIS A 13 -13.43 -13.79 -1.71
C HIS A 13 -13.31 -13.58 -0.19
N LEU A 14 -14.40 -13.11 0.42
CA LEU A 14 -14.49 -12.76 1.82
C LEU A 14 -15.38 -13.75 2.58
N ARG A 15 -14.80 -14.46 3.54
CA ARG A 15 -15.52 -15.37 4.44
C ARG A 15 -16.10 -14.57 5.61
N ARG A 16 -17.39 -14.74 5.88
CA ARG A 16 -18.11 -14.06 6.97
C ARG A 16 -18.39 -15.04 8.12
N TYR A 17 -18.11 -14.58 9.33
CA TYR A 17 -18.31 -15.34 10.56
C TYR A 17 -19.10 -14.47 11.56
N TRP A 18 -20.11 -15.05 12.20
CA TRP A 18 -20.77 -14.43 13.35
C TRP A 18 -21.49 -15.49 14.19
N THR A 19 -21.65 -15.19 15.47
CA THR A 19 -22.39 -16.05 16.41
C THR A 19 -23.66 -15.35 16.87
N THR A 20 -24.74 -16.12 17.02
CA THR A 20 -26.01 -15.66 17.60
C THR A 20 -25.91 -15.47 19.11
N ALA A 21 -24.89 -16.05 19.76
CA ALA A 21 -24.63 -15.87 21.19
C ALA A 21 -24.35 -14.41 21.58
N CYS A 22 -24.02 -13.54 20.61
CA CYS A 22 -23.83 -12.11 20.85
C CYS A 22 -25.06 -11.43 21.48
N GLN A 23 -26.27 -11.94 21.25
CA GLN A 23 -27.49 -11.36 21.83
C GLN A 23 -27.55 -11.48 23.36
N ASN A 24 -27.01 -12.56 23.90
CA ASN A 24 -27.01 -12.85 25.34
C ASN A 24 -25.63 -12.60 25.99
N CYS A 25 -24.73 -11.91 25.30
CA CYS A 25 -23.38 -11.66 25.77
C CYS A 25 -23.34 -10.39 26.65
N SER A 26 -22.91 -10.53 27.91
CA SER A 26 -22.74 -9.41 28.84
C SER A 26 -21.71 -8.36 28.37
N LEU A 27 -20.75 -8.77 27.53
CA LEU A 27 -19.72 -7.91 26.97
C LEU A 27 -20.11 -7.27 25.64
N LYS A 28 -21.36 -7.47 25.15
CA LYS A 28 -21.80 -6.98 23.83
C LYS A 28 -21.56 -5.47 23.69
N SER A 29 -21.89 -4.70 24.72
CA SER A 29 -21.76 -3.23 24.74
C SER A 29 -20.32 -2.75 24.53
N GLN A 30 -19.32 -3.53 24.93
CA GLN A 30 -17.90 -3.22 24.72
C GLN A 30 -17.36 -3.78 23.41
N CYS A 31 -18.07 -4.71 22.78
CA CYS A 31 -17.56 -5.51 21.66
C CYS A 31 -18.09 -5.05 20.29
N THR A 32 -19.36 -4.68 20.19
CA THR A 32 -19.98 -4.22 18.93
C THR A 32 -21.26 -3.42 19.18
N THR A 33 -21.55 -2.44 18.34
CA THR A 33 -22.80 -1.68 18.32
C THR A 33 -23.91 -2.38 17.53
N GLY A 34 -23.57 -3.40 16.74
CA GLY A 34 -24.53 -4.16 15.94
C GLY A 34 -25.26 -5.26 16.73
N PRO A 35 -26.24 -5.93 16.10
CA PRO A 35 -26.92 -7.08 16.71
C PRO A 35 -25.92 -8.19 17.06
N GLU A 36 -24.93 -8.42 16.21
CA GLU A 36 -23.91 -9.46 16.34
C GLU A 36 -22.57 -8.94 15.84
N ARG A 37 -21.46 -9.43 16.41
CA ARG A 37 -20.12 -9.13 15.88
C ARG A 37 -19.90 -9.97 14.62
N ARG A 38 -19.83 -9.30 13.47
CA ARG A 38 -19.46 -9.90 12.19
C ARG A 38 -17.96 -9.76 11.97
N ILE A 39 -17.29 -10.88 11.73
CA ILE A 39 -15.88 -10.93 11.37
C ILE A 39 -15.79 -11.28 9.88
N THR A 40 -14.98 -10.52 9.17
CA THR A 40 -14.67 -10.72 7.75
C THR A 40 -13.24 -11.17 7.66
N ARG A 41 -12.99 -12.29 6.98
CA ARG A 41 -11.64 -12.77 6.69
C ARG A 41 -11.49 -12.89 5.18
N TRP A 42 -10.44 -12.30 4.64
CA TRP A 42 -10.07 -12.57 3.27
C TRP A 42 -9.52 -14.00 3.16
N GLU A 43 -9.78 -14.70 2.07
CA GLU A 43 -9.27 -16.07 1.87
C GLU A 43 -7.74 -16.15 1.98
N HIS A 44 -7.04 -15.07 1.61
CA HIS A 44 -5.59 -14.95 1.67
C HIS A 44 -5.10 -14.11 2.86
N GLU A 45 -5.86 -14.06 3.97
CA GLU A 45 -5.46 -13.33 5.18
C GLU A 45 -4.05 -13.71 5.68
N HIS A 46 -3.64 -14.97 5.49
CA HIS A 46 -2.30 -15.45 5.83
C HIS A 46 -1.18 -14.65 5.15
N LEU A 47 -1.43 -14.03 3.98
CA LEU A 47 -0.48 -13.12 3.35
C LEU A 47 -0.28 -11.84 4.18
N LEU A 48 -1.35 -11.31 4.78
CA LEU A 48 -1.29 -10.17 5.69
C LEU A 48 -0.56 -10.53 6.98
N ASP A 49 -0.82 -11.73 7.53
CA ASP A 49 -0.12 -12.23 8.72
C ASP A 49 1.39 -12.34 8.47
N VAL A 50 1.80 -12.86 7.30
CA VAL A 50 3.21 -12.93 6.90
C VAL A 50 3.82 -11.54 6.74
N VAL A 51 3.10 -10.58 6.15
CA VAL A 51 3.57 -9.18 6.06
C VAL A 51 3.73 -8.59 7.46
N GLN A 52 2.78 -8.81 8.36
CA GLN A 52 2.84 -8.33 9.74
C GLN A 52 4.05 -8.92 10.47
N GLN A 53 4.28 -10.24 10.36
CA GLN A 53 5.46 -10.89 10.94
C GLN A 53 6.78 -10.28 10.44
N ARG A 54 6.86 -9.92 9.15
CA ARG A 54 8.05 -9.25 8.59
C ARG A 54 8.24 -7.84 9.17
N LEU A 55 7.15 -7.10 9.39
CA LEU A 55 7.18 -5.78 10.01
C LEU A 55 7.55 -5.86 11.50
N ASP A 56 7.03 -6.83 12.22
CA ASP A 56 7.34 -7.05 13.64
C ASP A 56 8.80 -7.49 13.82
N ALA A 57 9.33 -8.32 12.91
CA ALA A 57 10.72 -8.74 12.90
C ALA A 57 11.70 -7.61 12.55
N ASN A 58 11.26 -6.59 11.82
CA ASN A 58 12.05 -5.40 11.50
C ASN A 58 11.26 -4.12 11.84
N PRO A 59 11.29 -3.68 13.11
CA PRO A 59 10.59 -2.48 13.55
C PRO A 59 11.04 -1.18 12.85
N GLN A 60 12.24 -1.18 12.24
CA GLN A 60 12.75 -0.03 11.49
C GLN A 60 12.31 -0.02 10.03
N ALA A 61 11.70 -1.09 9.51
CA ALA A 61 11.30 -1.20 8.10
C ALA A 61 10.43 -0.02 7.64
N MET A 62 9.42 0.35 8.45
CA MET A 62 8.56 1.49 8.12
C MET A 62 9.29 2.83 8.16
N ARG A 63 10.29 2.99 9.04
CA ARG A 63 11.14 4.19 9.10
C ARG A 63 12.05 4.27 7.87
N GLN A 64 12.66 3.15 7.46
CA GLN A 64 13.49 3.10 6.27
C GLN A 64 12.66 3.36 5.00
N CYS A 65 11.46 2.76 4.88
CA CYS A 65 10.52 3.07 3.82
C CYS A 65 10.18 4.57 3.81
N ARG A 66 9.96 5.17 4.97
CA ARG A 66 9.73 6.62 5.10
C ARG A 66 10.85 7.43 4.46
N GLU A 67 12.09 7.17 4.87
CA GLU A 67 13.27 7.90 4.39
C GLU A 67 13.54 7.69 2.90
N THR A 68 13.35 6.45 2.43
CA THR A 68 13.68 6.06 1.06
C THR A 68 12.58 6.37 0.06
N VAL A 69 11.31 6.40 0.47
CA VAL A 69 10.15 6.49 -0.43
C VAL A 69 9.45 7.84 -0.33
N GLU A 70 9.22 8.38 0.87
CA GLU A 70 8.49 9.65 1.02
C GLU A 70 9.23 10.80 0.36
N HIS A 71 10.56 10.86 0.49
CA HIS A 71 11.36 11.91 -0.13
C HIS A 71 11.23 11.89 -1.67
N PRO A 72 11.45 10.77 -2.39
CA PRO A 72 11.21 10.71 -3.83
C PRO A 72 9.83 11.20 -4.24
N PHE A 73 8.78 10.69 -3.59
CA PHE A 73 7.40 11.08 -3.92
C PHE A 73 7.13 12.55 -3.63
N GLY A 74 7.63 13.08 -2.51
CA GLY A 74 7.51 14.51 -2.18
C GLY A 74 8.21 15.39 -3.20
N THR A 75 9.43 15.02 -3.63
CA THR A 75 10.19 15.77 -4.63
C THR A 75 9.51 15.72 -6.00
N MET A 76 9.06 14.54 -6.43
CA MET A 76 8.33 14.39 -7.70
C MET A 76 7.06 15.22 -7.70
N LYS A 77 6.24 15.12 -6.64
CA LYS A 77 5.01 15.92 -6.51
C LYS A 77 5.28 17.42 -6.52
N ALA A 78 6.31 17.88 -5.80
CA ALA A 78 6.69 19.29 -5.80
C ALA A 78 7.13 19.77 -7.19
N ARG A 79 7.87 18.94 -7.95
CA ARG A 79 8.30 19.25 -9.33
C ARG A 79 7.17 19.21 -10.34
N MET A 80 6.21 18.31 -10.18
CA MET A 80 5.02 18.22 -11.03
C MET A 80 4.12 19.47 -10.91
N GLY A 81 4.32 20.30 -9.89
CA GLY A 81 3.52 21.48 -9.63
C GLY A 81 2.27 21.17 -8.80
N ALA A 82 1.57 22.22 -8.38
CA ALA A 82 0.51 22.14 -7.38
C ALA A 82 -0.73 21.29 -7.80
N THR A 83 -0.89 20.94 -9.08
CA THR A 83 -2.13 20.31 -9.56
C THR A 83 -1.97 19.48 -10.83
N HIS A 84 -2.31 18.19 -10.71
CA HIS A 84 -2.79 17.22 -11.70
C HIS A 84 -1.91 16.84 -12.91
N PHE A 85 -2.00 15.56 -13.26
CA PHE A 85 -1.48 15.05 -14.53
C PHE A 85 -2.05 15.86 -15.70
N LEU A 86 -1.20 16.20 -16.66
CA LEU A 86 -1.57 16.90 -17.89
C LEU A 86 -2.46 16.02 -18.78
N THR A 87 -2.28 14.72 -18.69
CA THR A 87 -3.02 13.73 -19.48
C THR A 87 -4.27 13.21 -18.77
N LYS A 88 -5.24 12.76 -19.56
CA LYS A 88 -6.45 12.07 -19.10
C LYS A 88 -6.42 10.62 -19.58
N THR A 89 -7.06 9.73 -18.82
CA THR A 89 -7.08 8.25 -18.95
C THR A 89 -5.87 7.53 -18.37
N LEU A 90 -6.10 6.35 -17.78
CA LEU A 90 -5.08 5.57 -17.05
C LEU A 90 -3.81 5.31 -17.88
N PRO A 91 -3.87 4.83 -19.14
CA PRO A 91 -2.64 4.54 -19.89
C PRO A 91 -1.75 5.77 -20.09
N LYS A 92 -2.35 6.94 -20.34
CA LYS A 92 -1.60 8.18 -20.56
C LYS A 92 -1.01 8.72 -19.25
N VAL A 93 -1.81 8.70 -18.19
CA VAL A 93 -1.38 9.09 -16.83
C VAL A 93 -0.23 8.21 -16.34
N THR A 94 -0.27 6.90 -16.60
CA THR A 94 0.82 6.00 -16.27
C THR A 94 2.11 6.37 -17.02
N GLY A 95 2.03 6.74 -18.29
CA GLY A 95 3.19 7.22 -19.05
C GLY A 95 3.79 8.51 -18.48
N GLU A 96 2.95 9.47 -18.11
CA GLU A 96 3.38 10.73 -17.49
C GLU A 96 4.06 10.51 -16.12
N MET A 97 3.50 9.60 -15.31
CA MET A 97 4.11 9.18 -14.05
C MET A 97 5.45 8.49 -14.28
N ALA A 98 5.55 7.61 -15.29
CA ALA A 98 6.79 6.91 -15.62
C ALA A 98 7.91 7.89 -16.02
N LEU A 99 7.59 8.91 -16.82
CA LEU A 99 8.54 9.97 -17.19
C LEU A 99 8.99 10.79 -15.99
N SER A 100 8.07 11.11 -15.07
CA SER A 100 8.39 11.84 -13.84
C SER A 100 9.34 11.05 -12.93
N VAL A 101 9.09 9.76 -12.78
CA VAL A 101 9.96 8.83 -12.04
C VAL A 101 11.34 8.72 -12.70
N LEU A 102 11.39 8.57 -14.02
CA LEU A 102 12.64 8.51 -14.77
C LEU A 102 13.48 9.77 -14.58
N ALA A 103 12.88 10.96 -14.72
CA ALA A 103 13.55 12.23 -14.52
C ALA A 103 14.10 12.39 -13.09
N TYR A 104 13.33 11.97 -12.08
CA TYR A 104 13.79 11.96 -10.70
C TYR A 104 14.97 11.02 -10.50
N ASN A 105 14.87 9.78 -10.99
CA ASN A 105 15.93 8.77 -10.86
C ASN A 105 17.23 9.23 -11.52
N LEU A 106 17.15 9.80 -12.73
CA LEU A 106 18.32 10.36 -13.42
C LEU A 106 18.93 11.51 -12.61
N THR A 107 18.11 12.46 -12.12
CA THR A 107 18.62 13.55 -11.26
C THR A 107 19.34 12.98 -10.03
N ARG A 108 18.74 11.97 -9.37
CA ARG A 108 19.28 11.38 -8.15
C ARG A 108 20.60 10.67 -8.40
N VAL A 109 20.69 9.86 -9.46
CA VAL A 109 21.94 9.16 -9.82
C VAL A 109 23.03 10.16 -10.20
N MET A 110 22.71 11.19 -10.98
CA MET A 110 23.66 12.26 -11.31
C MET A 110 24.19 12.96 -10.06
N ASN A 111 23.36 13.18 -9.03
CA ASN A 111 23.78 13.80 -7.77
C ASN A 111 24.62 12.86 -6.88
N ILE A 112 24.39 11.56 -6.91
CA ILE A 112 25.10 10.58 -6.07
C ILE A 112 26.44 10.16 -6.71
N VAL A 113 26.41 9.83 -8.01
CA VAL A 113 27.53 9.22 -8.73
C VAL A 113 28.31 10.26 -9.55
N GLY A 114 27.69 11.39 -9.88
CA GLY A 114 28.23 12.39 -10.80
C GLY A 114 27.85 12.11 -12.26
N THR A 115 27.82 13.16 -13.08
CA THR A 115 27.41 13.09 -14.50
C THR A 115 28.42 12.35 -15.37
N LYS A 116 29.73 12.64 -15.21
CA LYS A 116 30.79 12.01 -16.02
C LYS A 116 30.88 10.49 -15.80
N PRO A 117 30.91 9.98 -14.54
CA PRO A 117 30.97 8.54 -14.31
C PRO A 117 29.69 7.84 -14.77
N LEU A 118 28.53 8.48 -14.62
CA LEU A 118 27.27 7.95 -15.13
C LEU A 118 27.28 7.78 -16.66
N MET A 119 27.74 8.79 -17.40
CA MET A 119 27.81 8.66 -18.87
C MET A 119 28.78 7.55 -19.31
N ALA A 120 29.92 7.41 -18.63
CA ALA A 120 30.85 6.32 -18.91
C ALA A 120 30.21 4.94 -18.69
N ALA A 121 29.40 4.79 -17.64
CA ALA A 121 28.71 3.53 -17.33
C ALA A 121 27.55 3.21 -18.30
N ILE A 122 26.92 4.21 -18.92
CA ILE A 122 25.83 4.00 -19.89
C ILE A 122 26.35 3.60 -21.28
N VAL A 123 27.55 4.04 -21.64
CA VAL A 123 28.19 3.76 -22.94
C VAL A 123 28.89 2.40 -22.97
N ALA A 124 29.21 1.84 -21.80
CA ALA A 124 29.81 0.52 -21.63
C ALA A 124 28.80 -0.61 -21.82
#